data_AF-A0A6P0CHR2-F1
#
_entry.id   AF-A0A6P0CHR2-F1
#
_cell.length_a   1.000
_cell.length_b   1.000
_cell.length_c   1.000
_cell.angle_alpha   90.00
_cell.angle_beta   90.00
_cell.angle_gamma   90.00
#
_symmetry.space_group_name_H-M   'P 1'
#
loop_
_entity.id
_entity.type
_entity.pdbx_description
1 polymer ?
#
loop_
_entity_poly.entity_id
_entity_poly.type
_entity_poly.pdbx_seq_one_letter_code
_entity_poly.pdbx_strand_id
1 'polypeptide(L)'
;MLRTGVMIFFCAALAACGDPLGGIPRISDVELAPNDPVAQALPTDEEIAREGFFGTPAAQGQAVVALDGDAAPVASEPPRKGGFLGLLRRAVPRAQPGVIEAQGASTQLDGAQSGSEDLSAANGDASQLEDVGQGTELAALSPTDTAQEAQEPKRRGLFARLTSGDAGRAPAESDILEVEYGTQLPYGVIARSCAAKRKPMGRKVESSAGGYKLYDTNPGATGLRTFYITGFADGCPRQITAAQALLGAPSLYEQLHYGPAGQHLPVGDTDKAYEKVKGRICGARKGKPCGAKMRQLERDTFFVNTYARPKDNTQWSELLIHKGEVVATSRKSSG
;
A
#
# COMPACT_ATOMS: atom_id res chain seq x y z
N MET A 1 33.56 -51.76 -18.43
CA MET A 1 33.95 -50.38 -18.86
C MET A 1 32.77 -49.58 -19.40
N LEU A 2 31.86 -50.16 -20.18
CA LEU A 2 30.70 -49.44 -20.74
C LEU A 2 29.70 -48.91 -19.68
N ARG A 3 29.48 -49.64 -18.59
CA ARG A 3 28.57 -49.23 -17.49
C ARG A 3 29.07 -48.02 -16.70
N THR A 4 30.38 -47.91 -16.51
CA THR A 4 30.98 -46.80 -15.76
C THR A 4 30.93 -45.50 -16.58
N GLY A 5 31.10 -45.59 -17.90
CA GLY A 5 30.97 -44.43 -18.81
C GLY A 5 29.56 -43.84 -18.85
N VAL A 6 28.53 -44.70 -18.88
CA VAL A 6 27.12 -44.24 -18.90
C VAL A 6 26.74 -43.52 -17.60
N MET A 7 27.26 -43.96 -16.45
CA MET A 7 26.96 -43.34 -15.16
C MET A 7 27.61 -41.96 -15.01
N ILE A 8 28.84 -41.79 -15.52
CA ILE A 8 29.54 -40.49 -15.52
C ILE A 8 28.83 -39.49 -16.45
N PHE A 9 28.38 -39.94 -17.62
CA PHE A 9 27.65 -39.08 -18.57
C PHE A 9 26.30 -38.60 -18.01
N PHE A 10 25.59 -39.46 -17.27
CA PHE A 10 24.31 -39.08 -16.65
C PHE A 10 24.50 -38.12 -15.47
N CYS A 11 25.56 -38.29 -14.67
CA CYS A 11 25.90 -37.34 -13.60
C CYS A 11 26.36 -35.98 -14.15
N ALA A 12 27.09 -35.96 -15.27
CA ALA A 12 27.47 -34.71 -15.95
C ALA A 12 26.27 -33.98 -16.55
N ALA A 13 25.29 -34.71 -17.11
CA ALA A 13 24.06 -34.11 -17.64
C ALA A 13 23.15 -33.52 -16.55
N LEU A 14 23.18 -34.03 -15.32
CA LEU A 14 22.43 -33.49 -14.19
C LEU A 14 23.07 -32.23 -13.55
N ALA A 15 24.38 -32.03 -13.73
CA ALA A 15 25.06 -30.80 -13.30
C ALA A 15 24.87 -29.63 -14.28
N ALA A 16 24.37 -29.90 -15.49
CA ALA A 16 23.99 -28.87 -16.47
C ALA A 16 22.57 -28.33 -16.26
N CYS A 17 22.12 -28.24 -15.01
CA CYS A 17 20.94 -27.45 -14.68
C CYS A 17 21.25 -25.98 -14.93
N GLY A 18 20.63 -25.42 -15.97
CA GLY A 18 20.79 -24.04 -16.39
C GLY A 18 20.60 -23.06 -15.24
N ASP A 19 21.53 -22.12 -15.14
CA ASP A 19 21.47 -21.00 -14.21
C ASP A 19 20.16 -20.23 -14.44
N PRO A 20 19.17 -20.32 -13.52
CA PRO A 20 17.88 -19.69 -13.69
C PRO A 20 17.96 -18.15 -13.63
N LEU A 21 19.14 -17.60 -13.35
CA LEU A 21 19.43 -16.16 -13.31
C LEU A 21 20.47 -15.74 -14.35
N GLY A 22 20.90 -16.64 -15.25
CA GLY A 22 21.95 -16.36 -16.24
C GLY A 22 21.60 -15.26 -17.27
N GLY A 23 20.32 -14.88 -17.38
CA GLY A 23 19.87 -13.76 -18.22
C GLY A 23 19.74 -12.42 -17.49
N ILE A 24 20.11 -12.35 -16.20
CA ILE A 24 20.05 -11.12 -15.41
C ILE A 24 21.45 -10.50 -15.40
N PRO A 25 21.62 -9.24 -15.88
CA PRO A 25 22.92 -8.57 -15.83
C PRO A 25 23.37 -8.48 -14.37
N ARG A 26 24.53 -9.04 -14.06
CA ARG A 26 25.10 -8.95 -12.72
C ARG A 26 25.93 -7.68 -12.61
N ILE A 27 25.98 -7.14 -11.42
CA ILE A 27 26.85 -6.00 -11.09
C ILE A 27 28.34 -6.33 -11.33
N SER A 28 28.70 -7.62 -11.29
CA SER A 28 30.03 -8.12 -11.64
C SER A 28 30.35 -8.09 -13.14
N ASP A 29 29.34 -8.01 -14.00
CA ASP A 29 29.50 -8.09 -15.46
C ASP A 29 29.61 -6.69 -16.09
N VAL A 30 29.57 -5.64 -15.25
CA VAL A 30 29.86 -4.27 -15.65
C VAL A 30 31.38 -4.11 -15.60
N GLU A 31 32.03 -4.11 -16.76
CA GLU A 31 33.43 -3.69 -16.90
C GLU A 31 33.53 -2.22 -16.46
N LEU A 32 34.00 -2.01 -15.24
CA LEU A 32 34.44 -0.70 -14.77
C LEU A 32 35.78 -0.44 -15.45
N ALA A 33 35.87 0.63 -16.26
CA ALA A 33 37.16 1.03 -16.79
C ALA A 33 38.09 1.37 -15.60
N PRO A 34 39.37 0.98 -15.62
CA PRO A 34 40.29 1.24 -14.51
C PRO A 34 40.49 2.73 -14.18
N ASN A 35 40.00 3.62 -15.05
CA ASN A 35 40.01 5.08 -14.88
C ASN A 35 38.63 5.73 -15.10
N ASP A 36 37.52 4.98 -14.97
CA ASP A 36 36.22 5.66 -14.91
C ASP A 36 36.20 6.56 -13.68
N PRO A 37 35.89 7.86 -13.82
CA PRO A 37 35.75 8.72 -12.66
C PRO A 37 34.63 8.12 -11.82
N VAL A 38 34.98 7.68 -10.61
CA VAL A 38 33.98 7.38 -9.58
C VAL A 38 33.11 8.62 -9.55
N ALA A 39 31.85 8.49 -9.98
CA ALA A 39 30.87 9.54 -9.82
C ALA A 39 30.80 9.77 -8.32
N GLN A 40 31.54 10.77 -7.85
CA GLN A 40 31.48 11.27 -6.50
C GLN A 40 30.07 11.85 -6.40
N ALA A 41 29.12 11.00 -6.00
CA ALA A 41 27.78 11.40 -5.60
C ALA A 41 27.82 12.09 -4.22
N LEU A 42 29.00 12.56 -3.81
CA LEU A 42 29.15 13.46 -2.69
C LEU A 42 28.95 14.87 -3.24
N PRO A 43 27.89 15.58 -2.77
CA PRO A 43 27.66 16.96 -3.19
C PRO A 43 28.89 17.82 -2.87
N THR A 44 29.16 18.79 -3.73
CA THR A 44 30.28 19.71 -3.53
C THR A 44 30.07 20.58 -2.29
N ASP A 45 31.14 21.09 -1.68
CA ASP A 45 31.04 21.97 -0.51
C ASP A 45 30.18 23.22 -0.79
N GLU A 46 30.18 23.71 -2.04
CA GLU A 46 29.35 24.81 -2.50
C GLU A 46 27.86 24.45 -2.62
N GLU A 47 27.53 23.21 -3.01
CA GLU A 47 26.15 22.69 -3.01
C GLU A 47 25.66 22.42 -1.59
N ILE A 48 26.52 21.89 -0.72
CA ILE A 48 26.22 21.65 0.70
C ILE A 48 25.95 22.98 1.42
N ALA A 49 26.71 24.03 1.12
CA ALA A 49 26.50 25.36 1.68
C ALA A 49 25.21 26.02 1.19
N ARG A 50 24.77 25.71 -0.03
CA ARG A 50 23.58 26.31 -0.66
C ARG A 50 22.28 25.59 -0.32
N GLU A 51 22.29 24.25 -0.34
CA GLU A 51 21.07 23.43 -0.23
C GLU A 51 20.91 22.80 1.15
N GLY A 52 21.98 22.79 1.96
CA GLY A 52 21.99 22.15 3.26
C GLY A 52 22.08 20.63 3.14
N PHE A 53 23.09 20.05 3.77
CA PHE A 53 23.22 18.60 3.93
C PHE A 53 22.91 18.26 5.38
N PHE A 54 22.43 17.04 5.65
CA PHE A 54 22.08 16.60 7.01
C PHE A 54 23.23 16.89 7.99
N GLY A 55 23.01 17.85 8.91
CA GLY A 55 24.00 18.27 9.90
C GLY A 55 24.64 19.66 9.68
N THR A 56 24.40 20.35 8.56
CA THR A 56 24.93 21.71 8.34
C THR A 56 23.99 22.81 8.86
N PRO A 57 24.51 24.01 9.19
CA PRO A 57 23.69 25.12 9.72
C PRO A 57 22.56 25.54 8.76
N ALA A 58 22.80 25.43 7.45
CA ALA A 58 21.81 25.68 6.40
C ALA A 58 20.62 24.70 6.47
N ALA A 59 20.85 23.44 6.85
CA ALA A 59 19.79 22.44 7.03
C ALA A 59 19.00 22.61 8.33
N GLN A 60 19.52 23.39 9.31
CA GLN A 60 18.89 23.63 10.61
C GLN A 60 18.13 24.97 10.69
N GLY A 61 18.01 25.69 9.58
CA GLY A 61 17.19 26.91 9.49
C GLY A 61 17.75 28.11 10.25
N GLN A 62 19.04 28.11 10.61
CA GLN A 62 19.68 29.31 11.15
C GLN A 62 20.07 30.23 10.00
N ALA A 63 19.28 31.29 9.81
CA ALA A 63 19.61 32.39 8.91
C ALA A 63 20.93 33.04 9.36
N VAL A 64 21.99 32.84 8.59
CA VAL A 64 23.21 33.63 8.73
C VAL A 64 22.94 35.03 8.20
N VAL A 65 22.99 36.01 9.12
CA VAL A 65 23.04 37.43 8.79
C VAL A 65 24.39 37.67 8.09
N ALA A 66 24.36 37.84 6.77
CA ALA A 66 25.52 38.29 6.03
C ALA A 66 25.69 39.79 6.27
N LEU A 67 26.74 40.14 7.02
CA LEU A 67 27.27 41.50 7.13
C LEU A 67 27.94 41.89 5.81
N ASP A 68 27.73 43.14 5.43
CA ASP A 68 28.16 43.80 4.21
C ASP A 68 29.67 43.64 3.90
N GLY A 69 29.95 43.42 2.61
CA GLY A 69 31.29 43.48 2.03
C GLY A 69 31.19 43.87 0.56
N ASP A 70 31.54 45.13 0.27
CA ASP A 70 31.62 45.77 -1.04
C ASP A 70 32.15 44.89 -2.18
N ALA A 71 31.34 44.72 -3.22
CA ALA A 71 31.82 44.41 -4.57
C ALA A 71 30.86 45.00 -5.63
N ALA A 72 31.40 45.89 -6.45
CA ALA A 72 30.71 46.63 -7.51
C ALA A 72 30.02 45.72 -8.56
N PRO A 73 28.91 46.15 -9.18
CA PRO A 73 28.22 45.35 -10.18
C PRO A 73 28.90 45.48 -11.55
N VAL A 74 29.60 44.42 -11.97
CA VAL A 74 30.05 44.27 -13.37
C VAL A 74 28.92 43.60 -14.15
N ALA A 75 28.14 44.41 -14.86
CA ALA A 75 27.17 43.94 -15.84
C ALA A 75 27.90 43.18 -16.97
N SER A 76 27.59 41.91 -17.14
CA SER A 76 27.99 41.12 -18.32
C SER A 76 26.74 40.53 -18.96
N GLU A 77 26.32 41.19 -20.04
CA GLU A 77 25.21 40.81 -20.90
C GLU A 77 25.70 39.75 -21.92
N PRO A 78 25.02 38.60 -22.08
CA PRO A 78 25.43 37.61 -23.08
C PRO A 78 25.08 38.07 -24.51
N PRO A 79 25.97 37.87 -25.50
CA PRO A 79 25.76 38.34 -26.86
C PRO A 79 24.60 37.58 -27.53
N ARG A 80 23.57 38.33 -27.94
CA ARG A 80 22.45 37.84 -28.75
C ARG A 80 22.91 37.68 -30.21
N LYS A 81 23.05 36.44 -30.66
CA LYS A 81 23.27 36.12 -32.08
C LYS A 81 21.98 36.35 -32.87
N GLY A 82 22.06 37.24 -33.87
CA GLY A 82 20.99 37.50 -34.82
C GLY A 82 20.79 36.34 -35.81
N GLY A 83 19.53 36.01 -36.08
CA GLY A 83 19.10 35.06 -37.10
C GLY A 83 17.79 35.52 -37.74
N PHE A 84 17.72 35.42 -39.07
CA PHE A 84 16.80 36.10 -40.01
C PHE A 84 15.32 35.61 -40.02
N LEU A 85 14.65 35.46 -38.87
CA LEU A 85 13.22 35.05 -38.83
C LEU A 85 12.36 35.87 -37.85
N GLY A 86 12.45 37.20 -37.93
CA GLY A 86 11.74 38.13 -37.06
C GLY A 86 10.43 38.71 -37.61
N LEU A 87 9.38 37.90 -37.85
CA LEU A 87 8.10 38.42 -38.36
C LEU A 87 6.85 38.14 -37.51
N LEU A 88 6.97 37.77 -36.22
CA LEU A 88 5.81 37.64 -35.33
C LEU A 88 6.16 38.10 -33.90
N ARG A 89 6.12 39.42 -33.65
CA ARG A 89 6.16 39.99 -32.28
C ARG A 89 4.85 40.72 -31.98
N ARG A 90 4.08 40.14 -31.05
CA ARG A 90 2.87 40.72 -30.45
C ARG A 90 3.29 41.56 -29.23
N ALA A 91 2.84 42.82 -29.19
CA ALA A 91 3.09 43.78 -28.13
C ALA A 91 2.24 43.49 -26.89
N VAL A 92 2.86 43.56 -25.70
CA VAL A 92 2.17 43.62 -24.40
C VAL A 92 2.77 44.80 -23.62
N PRO A 93 1.99 45.82 -23.23
CA PRO A 93 2.51 46.95 -22.47
C PRO A 93 2.68 46.59 -20.98
N ARG A 94 3.82 47.02 -20.41
CA ARG A 94 4.19 46.91 -19.00
C ARG A 94 4.01 48.29 -18.36
N ALA A 95 3.14 48.39 -17.36
CA ALA A 95 2.94 49.60 -16.57
C ALA A 95 4.08 49.80 -15.56
N GLN A 96 4.51 51.05 -15.39
CA GLN A 96 5.50 51.51 -14.41
C GLN A 96 4.80 52.11 -13.16
N PRO A 97 5.49 52.18 -12.01
CA PRO A 97 4.92 52.56 -10.73
C PRO A 97 4.94 54.08 -10.51
N GLY A 98 3.90 54.60 -9.84
CA GLY A 98 3.81 55.99 -9.40
C GLY A 98 3.68 56.07 -7.88
N VAL A 99 4.63 56.77 -7.27
CA VAL A 99 4.63 57.27 -5.89
C VAL A 99 3.84 58.57 -5.82
N ILE A 100 2.90 58.71 -4.87
CA ILE A 100 2.49 59.99 -4.27
C ILE A 100 2.19 59.79 -2.78
N GLU A 101 2.67 60.74 -1.98
CA GLU A 101 2.66 60.88 -0.52
C GLU A 101 1.29 61.14 0.12
N ALA A 102 1.33 61.04 1.46
CA ALA A 102 0.27 61.15 2.44
C ALA A 102 -0.41 62.53 2.55
N GLN A 103 -1.73 62.53 2.79
CA GLN A 103 -2.42 63.51 3.63
C GLN A 103 -3.53 62.80 4.42
N GLY A 104 -3.55 63.03 5.74
CA GLY A 104 -4.51 62.46 6.66
C GLY A 104 -5.83 63.23 6.74
N ALA A 105 -6.87 62.55 7.19
CA ALA A 105 -8.00 63.14 7.92
C ALA A 105 -8.75 62.03 8.67
N SER A 106 -8.85 62.24 9.98
CA SER A 106 -9.53 61.44 10.99
C SER A 106 -11.04 61.67 11.04
N THR A 107 -11.86 60.62 11.15
CA THR A 107 -13.22 60.59 11.77
C THR A 107 -13.57 59.10 11.97
N GLN A 108 -13.41 58.46 13.12
CA GLN A 108 -14.19 58.49 14.38
C GLN A 108 -15.69 58.26 14.22
N LEU A 109 -16.18 57.09 14.69
CA LEU A 109 -17.50 56.75 15.26
C LEU A 109 -17.45 55.23 15.57
N ASP A 110 -17.21 54.86 16.83
CA ASP A 110 -18.22 54.41 17.82
C ASP A 110 -18.93 53.11 17.39
N GLY A 111 -18.92 51.98 18.09
CA GLY A 111 -18.84 51.76 19.53
C GLY A 111 -20.13 51.06 19.97
N ALA A 112 -20.09 49.75 20.26
CA ALA A 112 -21.08 49.05 21.09
C ALA A 112 -20.55 47.68 21.56
N GLN A 113 -19.98 47.66 22.76
CA GLN A 113 -19.93 46.48 23.63
C GLN A 113 -21.26 46.33 24.38
N SER A 114 -21.60 45.07 24.69
CA SER A 114 -22.35 44.54 25.85
C SER A 114 -23.15 43.32 25.36
N GLY A 115 -23.22 42.17 26.02
CA GLY A 115 -22.71 41.71 27.30
C GLY A 115 -23.37 40.35 27.60
N SER A 116 -22.70 39.56 28.45
CA SER A 116 -23.19 38.50 29.37
C SER A 116 -24.43 37.64 29.03
N GLU A 117 -24.24 36.32 29.12
CA GLU A 117 -25.08 35.29 29.79
C GLU A 117 -24.51 33.92 29.35
N ASP A 118 -23.68 33.19 30.09
CA ASP A 118 -23.77 32.59 31.42
C ASP A 118 -24.91 31.56 31.57
N LEU A 119 -24.68 30.32 31.11
CA LEU A 119 -25.48 29.15 31.45
C LEU A 119 -24.63 27.85 31.52
N SER A 120 -24.43 27.39 32.77
CA SER A 120 -24.65 26.01 33.23
C SER A 120 -23.69 24.89 32.74
N ALA A 121 -22.66 24.62 33.54
CA ALA A 121 -22.09 23.28 33.71
C ALA A 121 -22.10 22.90 35.22
N ALA A 122 -23.19 22.30 35.66
CA ALA A 122 -23.26 21.63 36.95
C ALA A 122 -22.72 20.21 36.81
N ASN A 123 -21.49 19.99 37.29
CA ASN A 123 -20.98 18.65 37.59
C ASN A 123 -21.61 18.19 38.90
N GLY A 124 -22.56 17.26 38.81
CA GLY A 124 -23.06 16.51 39.96
C GLY A 124 -22.19 15.28 40.19
N ASP A 125 -21.40 15.31 41.26
CA ASP A 125 -20.89 14.12 41.93
C ASP A 125 -21.94 13.69 42.96
N ALA A 126 -22.45 12.46 42.80
CA ALA A 126 -23.22 11.76 43.81
C ALA A 126 -23.07 10.26 43.57
N SER A 127 -21.98 9.71 44.08
CA SER A 127 -21.90 8.30 44.44
C SER A 127 -22.75 8.06 45.69
N GLN A 128 -23.83 7.30 45.59
CA GLN A 128 -24.40 6.61 46.74
C GLN A 128 -25.08 5.30 46.32
N LEU A 129 -24.82 4.28 47.15
CA LEU A 129 -25.25 2.90 47.06
C LEU A 129 -26.74 2.71 47.40
N GLU A 130 -27.18 1.46 47.19
CA GLU A 130 -28.39 0.73 47.61
C GLU A 130 -29.32 0.40 46.42
N ASP A 131 -29.33 -0.85 45.92
CA ASP A 131 -29.89 -2.08 46.53
C ASP A 131 -31.41 -1.99 46.75
N VAL A 132 -32.20 -2.35 45.73
CA VAL A 132 -33.42 -3.17 45.90
C VAL A 132 -33.66 -3.91 44.58
N GLY A 133 -33.67 -5.24 44.64
CA GLY A 133 -33.85 -6.13 43.50
C GLY A 133 -35.24 -6.10 42.88
N GLN A 134 -35.27 -6.42 41.58
CA GLN A 134 -36.41 -7.06 40.94
C GLN A 134 -35.86 -8.15 40.00
N GLY A 135 -36.28 -9.39 40.27
CA GLY A 135 -35.83 -10.59 39.61
C GLY A 135 -36.19 -10.59 38.13
N THR A 136 -35.15 -10.64 37.29
CA THR A 136 -35.30 -11.11 35.92
C THR A 136 -35.12 -12.63 35.96
N GLU A 137 -36.27 -13.30 35.87
CA GLU A 137 -36.42 -14.75 35.82
C GLU A 137 -35.61 -15.34 34.67
N LEU A 138 -34.53 -16.04 35.03
CA LEU A 138 -33.75 -16.87 34.13
C LEU A 138 -34.57 -18.13 33.83
N ALA A 139 -35.00 -18.29 32.58
CA ALA A 139 -35.61 -19.53 32.10
C ALA A 139 -34.57 -20.66 32.14
N ALA A 140 -34.56 -21.39 33.27
CA ALA A 140 -33.85 -22.63 33.44
C ALA A 140 -34.57 -23.73 32.65
N LEU A 141 -33.99 -24.16 31.55
CA LEU A 141 -34.37 -25.43 30.91
C LEU A 141 -33.84 -26.57 31.80
N SER A 142 -34.75 -27.26 32.48
CA SER A 142 -34.44 -28.50 33.17
C SER A 142 -33.96 -29.58 32.18
N PRO A 143 -33.00 -30.42 32.57
CA PRO A 143 -32.55 -31.52 31.74
C PRO A 143 -33.63 -32.60 31.71
N THR A 144 -34.15 -32.91 30.53
CA THR A 144 -34.92 -34.12 30.31
C THR A 144 -33.95 -35.27 30.15
N ASP A 145 -33.79 -36.07 31.21
CA ASP A 145 -33.33 -37.45 31.11
C ASP A 145 -34.31 -38.25 30.27
N THR A 146 -33.96 -38.47 28.99
CA THR A 146 -34.55 -39.54 28.18
C THR A 146 -33.44 -40.49 27.76
N ALA A 147 -33.43 -41.62 28.45
CA ALA A 147 -33.09 -42.96 27.99
C ALA A 147 -32.22 -43.05 26.71
N GLN A 148 -30.98 -43.40 26.98
CA GLN A 148 -29.95 -43.84 26.05
C GLN A 148 -30.36 -45.18 25.39
N GLU A 149 -30.94 -45.13 24.19
CA GLU A 149 -30.99 -46.29 23.30
C GLU A 149 -29.60 -46.49 22.67
N ALA A 150 -28.96 -47.60 23.04
CA ALA A 150 -27.72 -48.07 22.46
C ALA A 150 -27.92 -48.45 20.99
N GLN A 151 -27.59 -47.55 20.07
CA GLN A 151 -27.40 -47.89 18.66
C GLN A 151 -25.98 -48.39 18.42
N GLU A 152 -25.89 -49.61 17.88
CA GLU A 152 -24.65 -50.30 17.51
C GLU A 152 -23.67 -49.42 16.73
N PRO A 153 -22.35 -49.57 16.96
CA PRO A 153 -21.34 -48.87 16.19
C PRO A 153 -21.30 -49.41 14.75
N LYS A 154 -22.01 -48.76 13.83
CA LYS A 154 -21.77 -48.96 12.39
C LYS A 154 -20.35 -48.51 12.08
N ARG A 155 -19.53 -49.48 11.67
CA ARG A 155 -18.12 -49.32 11.29
C ARG A 155 -17.99 -48.21 10.23
N ARG A 156 -17.48 -47.05 10.63
CA ARG A 156 -17.10 -45.96 9.71
C ARG A 156 -15.88 -46.41 8.91
N GLY A 157 -16.08 -46.64 7.62
CA GLY A 157 -15.02 -46.99 6.69
C GLY A 157 -13.99 -45.87 6.52
N LEU A 158 -12.79 -46.27 6.09
CA LEU A 158 -11.57 -45.45 5.92
C LEU A 158 -11.71 -44.25 4.95
N PHE A 159 -12.89 -44.04 4.34
CA PHE A 159 -13.17 -42.96 3.40
C PHE A 159 -14.04 -41.83 3.99
N ALA A 160 -14.58 -41.99 5.21
CA ALA A 160 -15.39 -40.95 5.87
C ALA A 160 -14.58 -39.76 6.42
N ARG A 161 -13.24 -39.78 6.26
CA ARG A 161 -12.32 -38.70 6.66
C ARG A 161 -11.96 -37.75 5.51
N LEU A 162 -12.49 -37.96 4.31
CA LEU A 162 -12.22 -37.12 3.13
C LEU A 162 -13.24 -35.99 2.90
N THR A 163 -14.25 -35.86 3.76
CA THR A 163 -15.29 -34.81 3.63
C THR A 163 -15.47 -33.93 4.86
N SER A 164 -14.63 -34.08 5.89
CA SER A 164 -14.60 -33.13 7.02
C SER A 164 -13.49 -32.11 6.80
N GLY A 165 -13.82 -31.08 6.02
CA GLY A 165 -12.96 -29.94 5.78
C GLY A 165 -13.78 -28.66 5.73
N ASP A 166 -14.14 -28.13 6.89
CA ASP A 166 -14.55 -26.73 7.01
C ASP A 166 -13.85 -26.09 8.22
N ALA A 167 -12.71 -25.48 7.91
CA ALA A 167 -12.02 -24.50 8.74
C ALA A 167 -11.26 -23.61 7.77
N GLY A 168 -11.81 -22.43 7.50
CA GLY A 168 -11.24 -21.43 6.58
C GLY A 168 -11.78 -21.49 5.16
N ARG A 169 -13.10 -21.50 4.99
CA ARG A 169 -13.71 -21.16 3.70
C ARG A 169 -13.39 -19.68 3.42
N ALA A 170 -12.58 -19.45 2.39
CA ALA A 170 -12.43 -18.13 1.78
C ALA A 170 -13.84 -17.58 1.48
N PRO A 171 -14.11 -16.28 1.74
CA PRO A 171 -15.39 -15.71 1.37
C PRO A 171 -15.63 -15.99 -0.12
N ALA A 172 -16.73 -16.67 -0.43
CA ALA A 172 -17.15 -16.77 -1.81
C ALA A 172 -17.45 -15.36 -2.32
N GLU A 173 -17.45 -15.13 -3.63
CA GLU A 173 -17.76 -13.82 -4.21
C GLU A 173 -19.11 -13.25 -3.70
N SER A 174 -20.05 -14.12 -3.32
CA SER A 174 -21.34 -13.81 -2.68
C SER A 174 -21.27 -13.31 -1.23
N ASP A 175 -20.13 -13.47 -0.56
CA ASP A 175 -19.96 -13.17 0.87
C ASP A 175 -19.29 -11.80 1.08
N ILE A 176 -18.96 -11.09 -0.01
CA ILE A 176 -18.44 -9.73 0.06
C ILE A 176 -19.61 -8.77 0.30
N LEU A 177 -19.53 -7.99 1.37
CA LEU A 177 -20.50 -6.95 1.72
C LEU A 177 -20.69 -5.96 0.57
N GLU A 178 -21.93 -5.67 0.17
CA GLU A 178 -22.26 -4.55 -0.72
C GLU A 178 -22.36 -3.26 0.08
N VAL A 179 -21.74 -2.17 -0.40
CA VAL A 179 -21.77 -0.86 0.23
C VAL A 179 -21.98 0.28 -0.77
N GLU A 180 -22.54 1.38 -0.26
CA GLU A 180 -22.68 2.61 -1.01
C GLU A 180 -21.32 3.23 -1.39
N TYR A 181 -21.36 4.07 -2.42
CA TYR A 181 -20.17 4.79 -2.86
C TYR A 181 -19.67 5.73 -1.75
N GLY A 182 -18.39 5.59 -1.40
CA GLY A 182 -17.73 6.46 -0.43
C GLY A 182 -17.90 6.02 1.03
N THR A 183 -18.57 4.90 1.32
CA THR A 183 -18.68 4.37 2.68
C THR A 183 -17.30 4.17 3.33
N GLN A 184 -17.11 4.65 4.55
CA GLN A 184 -15.88 4.38 5.28
C GLN A 184 -15.94 2.95 5.84
N LEU A 185 -15.02 2.08 5.42
CA LEU A 185 -14.97 0.69 5.86
C LEU A 185 -14.04 0.54 7.06
N PRO A 186 -14.28 -0.44 7.95
CA PRO A 186 -13.28 -0.84 8.91
C PRO A 186 -11.98 -1.26 8.21
N TYR A 187 -10.83 -0.95 8.81
CA TYR A 187 -9.53 -1.28 8.22
C TYR A 187 -9.35 -2.79 8.03
N GLY A 188 -8.92 -3.18 6.83
CA GLY A 188 -8.76 -4.58 6.42
C GLY A 188 -10.04 -5.24 5.91
N VAL A 189 -11.17 -4.52 5.87
CA VAL A 189 -12.40 -4.98 5.23
C VAL A 189 -12.42 -4.53 3.77
N ILE A 190 -12.82 -5.45 2.89
CA ILE A 190 -13.11 -5.19 1.49
C ILE A 190 -14.62 -5.35 1.26
N ALA A 191 -15.19 -4.40 0.53
CA ALA A 191 -16.58 -4.42 0.15
C ALA A 191 -16.74 -4.24 -1.35
N ARG A 192 -17.85 -4.72 -1.90
CA ARG A 192 -18.30 -4.42 -3.25
C ARG A 192 -19.04 -3.09 -3.22
N SER A 193 -18.76 -2.20 -4.16
CA SER A 193 -19.48 -0.94 -4.31
C SER A 193 -19.88 -0.75 -5.77
N CYS A 194 -20.97 -1.39 -6.19
CA CYS A 194 -21.48 -1.23 -7.55
C CYS A 194 -21.92 0.22 -7.82
N ALA A 195 -22.36 0.94 -6.79
CA ALA A 195 -22.71 2.37 -6.86
C ALA A 195 -21.53 3.27 -7.25
N ALA A 196 -20.28 2.83 -7.01
CA ALA A 196 -19.08 3.55 -7.41
C ALA A 196 -18.84 3.55 -8.94
N LYS A 197 -19.55 2.70 -9.69
CA LYS A 197 -19.43 2.63 -11.14
C LYS A 197 -19.75 3.99 -11.77
N ARG A 198 -18.79 4.51 -12.55
CA ARG A 198 -18.86 5.83 -13.23
C ARG A 198 -18.89 7.05 -12.27
N LYS A 199 -18.67 6.85 -10.97
CA LYS A 199 -18.44 7.94 -10.01
C LYS A 199 -16.96 8.32 -9.99
N PRO A 200 -16.61 9.53 -9.53
CA PRO A 200 -15.21 9.94 -9.42
C PRO A 200 -14.50 9.11 -8.33
N MET A 201 -13.72 8.09 -8.73
CA MET A 201 -12.99 7.24 -7.79
C MET A 201 -11.68 7.87 -7.28
N GLY A 202 -11.34 9.08 -7.72
CA GLY A 202 -10.07 9.74 -7.44
C GLY A 202 -9.01 9.46 -8.51
N ARG A 203 -7.74 9.58 -8.14
CA ARG A 203 -6.61 9.41 -9.06
C ARG A 203 -6.26 7.93 -9.19
N LYS A 204 -6.08 7.44 -10.41
CA LYS A 204 -5.47 6.13 -10.63
C LYS A 204 -4.00 6.18 -10.19
N VAL A 205 -3.65 5.39 -9.19
CA VAL A 205 -2.29 5.36 -8.62
C VAL A 205 -1.49 4.14 -9.07
N GLU A 206 -2.15 3.04 -9.45
CA GLU A 206 -1.47 1.82 -9.85
C GLU A 206 -2.28 1.00 -10.87
N SER A 207 -1.62 0.08 -11.57
CA SER A 207 -2.24 -0.92 -12.43
C SER A 207 -1.48 -2.24 -12.34
N SER A 208 -2.20 -3.35 -12.31
CA SER A 208 -1.62 -4.70 -12.34
C SER A 208 -1.49 -5.24 -13.77
N ALA A 209 -0.69 -6.30 -13.94
CA ALA A 209 -0.56 -7.01 -15.21
C ALA A 209 -1.89 -7.60 -15.72
N GLY A 210 -2.81 -7.93 -14.80
CA GLY A 210 -4.15 -8.46 -15.10
C GLY A 210 -5.20 -7.42 -15.49
N GLY A 211 -4.81 -6.14 -15.65
CA GLY A 211 -5.73 -5.07 -16.03
C GLY A 211 -6.52 -4.46 -14.87
N TYR A 212 -6.27 -4.89 -13.64
CA TYR A 212 -6.85 -4.26 -12.45
C TYR A 212 -6.20 -2.91 -12.18
N LYS A 213 -7.00 -1.94 -11.74
CA LYS A 213 -6.56 -0.56 -11.50
C LYS A 213 -6.91 -0.13 -10.10
N LEU A 214 -5.95 0.45 -9.40
CA LEU A 214 -6.11 1.04 -8.07
C LEU A 214 -6.31 2.55 -8.19
N TYR A 215 -7.36 3.04 -7.56
CA TYR A 215 -7.70 4.46 -7.47
C TYR A 215 -7.65 4.91 -6.02
N ASP A 216 -7.08 6.08 -5.80
CA ASP A 216 -6.97 6.74 -4.50
C ASP A 216 -7.78 8.04 -4.54
N THR A 217 -8.75 8.14 -3.63
CA THR A 217 -9.62 9.31 -3.47
C THR A 217 -8.87 10.59 -3.08
N ASN A 218 -7.75 10.48 -2.35
CA ASN A 218 -6.93 11.62 -1.96
C ASN A 218 -5.44 11.25 -1.79
N PRO A 219 -4.66 11.17 -2.88
CA PRO A 219 -3.26 10.73 -2.84
C PRO A 219 -2.30 11.63 -2.03
N GLY A 220 -2.70 12.87 -1.73
CA GLY A 220 -1.90 13.79 -0.91
C GLY A 220 -2.15 13.64 0.60
N ALA A 221 -3.16 12.88 1.00
CA ALA A 221 -3.48 12.68 2.41
C ALA A 221 -2.57 11.63 3.07
N THR A 222 -2.33 11.83 4.37
CA THR A 222 -1.58 10.90 5.22
C THR A 222 -2.49 10.01 6.08
N GLY A 223 -3.79 10.29 6.14
CA GLY A 223 -4.78 9.55 6.92
C GLY A 223 -5.50 8.45 6.15
N LEU A 224 -6.37 7.73 6.86
CA LEU A 224 -7.26 6.73 6.28
C LEU A 224 -8.21 7.37 5.26
N ARG A 225 -8.30 6.76 4.09
CA ARG A 225 -9.16 7.18 2.98
C ARG A 225 -9.58 5.97 2.16
N THR A 226 -10.52 6.23 1.26
CA THR A 226 -11.08 5.18 0.42
C THR A 226 -10.20 4.96 -0.80
N PHE A 227 -9.96 3.69 -1.11
CA PHE A 227 -9.40 3.26 -2.38
C PHE A 227 -10.42 2.40 -3.11
N TYR A 228 -10.40 2.47 -4.43
CA TYR A 228 -11.21 1.63 -5.31
C TYR A 228 -10.32 0.79 -6.20
N ILE A 229 -10.66 -0.49 -6.31
CA ILE A 229 -10.05 -1.43 -7.24
C ILE A 229 -11.08 -1.75 -8.31
N THR A 230 -10.69 -1.64 -9.58
CA THR A 230 -11.55 -1.95 -10.73
C THR A 230 -10.90 -3.00 -11.63
N GLY A 231 -11.67 -3.55 -12.57
CA GLY A 231 -11.21 -4.63 -13.47
C GLY A 231 -11.85 -5.98 -13.19
N PHE A 232 -12.76 -6.04 -12.21
CA PHE A 232 -13.53 -7.24 -11.87
C PHE A 232 -14.56 -7.60 -12.94
N ALA A 233 -14.84 -8.89 -13.10
CA ALA A 233 -15.74 -9.42 -14.13
C ALA A 233 -17.19 -8.95 -13.97
N ASP A 234 -17.64 -8.72 -12.73
CA ASP A 234 -18.95 -8.14 -12.41
C ASP A 234 -19.06 -6.63 -12.75
N GLY A 235 -17.94 -6.00 -13.07
CA GLY A 235 -17.85 -4.57 -13.37
C GLY A 235 -18.08 -3.66 -12.16
N CYS A 236 -18.14 -4.21 -10.94
CA CYS A 236 -18.33 -3.46 -9.71
C CYS A 236 -16.99 -3.22 -9.00
N PRO A 237 -16.63 -1.95 -8.73
CA PRO A 237 -15.44 -1.65 -7.95
C PRO A 237 -15.44 -2.34 -6.59
N ARG A 238 -14.26 -2.75 -6.13
CA ARG A 238 -14.05 -3.15 -4.73
C ARG A 238 -13.48 -1.98 -3.96
N GLN A 239 -14.04 -1.73 -2.79
CA GLN A 239 -13.72 -0.61 -1.93
C GLN A 239 -12.97 -1.12 -0.70
N ILE A 240 -11.94 -0.37 -0.29
CA ILE A 240 -11.16 -0.58 0.93
C ILE A 240 -10.87 0.78 1.59
N THR A 241 -10.63 0.78 2.89
CA THR A 241 -10.17 1.95 3.63
C THR A 241 -8.77 1.72 4.19
N ALA A 242 -7.82 2.58 3.83
CA ALA A 242 -6.42 2.49 4.25
C ALA A 242 -5.76 3.88 4.22
N ALA A 243 -4.56 4.01 4.78
CA ALA A 243 -3.72 5.19 4.59
C ALA A 243 -2.78 5.02 3.39
N GLN A 244 -2.44 3.79 3.03
CA GLN A 244 -1.76 3.45 1.77
C GLN A 244 -2.26 2.09 1.28
N ALA A 245 -2.32 1.90 -0.04
CA ALA A 245 -2.64 0.64 -0.67
C ALA A 245 -1.70 0.43 -1.87
N LEU A 246 -1.24 -0.81 -2.05
CA LEU A 246 -0.31 -1.21 -3.11
C LEU A 246 -0.79 -2.53 -3.73
N LEU A 247 -0.62 -2.67 -5.04
CA LEU A 247 -0.83 -3.95 -5.72
C LEU A 247 0.49 -4.75 -5.74
N GLY A 248 0.44 -6.00 -5.31
CA GLY A 248 1.59 -6.90 -5.27
C GLY A 248 1.51 -7.96 -6.37
N ALA A 249 2.55 -8.06 -7.21
CA ALA A 249 2.65 -9.12 -8.19
C ALA A 249 3.07 -10.46 -7.53
N PRO A 250 2.54 -11.61 -7.98
CA PRO A 250 3.01 -12.93 -7.55
C PRO A 250 4.52 -13.13 -7.66
N SER A 251 5.18 -12.59 -8.70
CA SER A 251 6.64 -12.67 -8.83
C SER A 251 7.38 -12.02 -7.67
N LEU A 252 6.98 -10.80 -7.29
CA LEU A 252 7.56 -10.10 -6.15
C LEU A 252 7.30 -10.85 -4.84
N TYR A 253 6.08 -11.37 -4.66
CA TYR A 253 5.75 -12.21 -3.49
C TYR A 253 6.69 -13.42 -3.39
N GLU A 254 6.93 -14.14 -4.48
CA GLU A 254 7.83 -15.31 -4.48
C GLU A 254 9.29 -14.94 -4.24
N GLN A 255 9.74 -13.80 -4.78
CA GLN A 255 11.10 -13.31 -4.55
C GLN A 255 11.35 -13.04 -3.07
N LEU A 256 10.34 -12.51 -2.37
CA LEU A 256 10.41 -12.26 -0.93
C LEU A 256 10.30 -13.55 -0.10
N HIS A 257 9.33 -14.43 -0.41
CA HIS A 257 9.03 -15.61 0.43
C HIS A 257 9.92 -16.83 0.15
N TYR A 258 10.48 -16.96 -1.05
CA TYR A 258 11.42 -18.05 -1.38
C TYR A 258 12.88 -17.62 -1.41
N GLY A 259 13.14 -16.33 -1.20
CA GLY A 259 14.48 -15.82 -0.95
C GLY A 259 14.97 -16.11 0.48
N PRO A 260 16.23 -15.76 0.79
CA PRO A 260 16.83 -16.00 2.12
C PRO A 260 16.04 -15.40 3.28
N ALA A 261 15.43 -14.23 3.08
CA ALA A 261 14.65 -13.52 4.09
C ALA A 261 13.26 -14.14 4.34
N GLY A 262 12.77 -15.00 3.44
CA GLY A 262 11.39 -15.48 3.45
C GLY A 262 11.02 -16.32 4.69
N GLN A 263 12.00 -16.97 5.31
CA GLN A 263 11.80 -17.82 6.50
C GLN A 263 11.36 -17.03 7.73
N HIS A 264 11.61 -15.72 7.76
CA HIS A 264 11.27 -14.83 8.86
C HIS A 264 10.04 -13.96 8.57
N LEU A 265 9.42 -14.13 7.39
CA LEU A 265 8.23 -13.37 7.04
C LEU A 265 7.00 -13.95 7.75
N PRO A 266 6.07 -13.10 8.21
CA PRO A 266 4.83 -13.56 8.81
C PRO A 266 3.96 -14.28 7.78
N VAL A 267 3.52 -15.48 8.14
CA VAL A 267 2.64 -16.32 7.32
C VAL A 267 1.20 -16.20 7.82
N GLY A 268 0.28 -16.05 6.89
CA GLY A 268 -1.15 -15.92 7.12
C GLY A 268 -1.99 -16.76 6.15
N ASP A 269 -3.30 -16.49 6.11
CA ASP A 269 -4.22 -17.25 5.27
C ASP A 269 -4.08 -16.93 3.78
N THR A 270 -3.61 -15.73 3.46
CA THR A 270 -3.24 -15.32 2.09
C THR A 270 -2.11 -16.16 1.53
N ASP A 271 -1.09 -16.51 2.32
CA ASP A 271 0.03 -17.38 1.89
C ASP A 271 -0.46 -18.80 1.63
N LYS A 272 -1.32 -19.33 2.51
CA LYS A 272 -1.92 -20.66 2.32
C LYS A 272 -2.79 -20.70 1.07
N ALA A 273 -3.57 -19.65 0.81
CA ALA A 273 -4.40 -19.53 -0.38
C ALA A 273 -3.54 -19.38 -1.65
N TYR A 274 -2.47 -18.60 -1.57
CA TYR A 274 -1.50 -18.44 -2.65
C TYR A 274 -0.88 -19.79 -3.04
N GLU A 275 -0.43 -20.59 -2.08
CA GLU A 275 0.13 -21.93 -2.35
C GLU A 275 -0.88 -22.86 -3.06
N LYS A 276 -2.16 -22.76 -2.73
CA LYS A 276 -3.23 -23.51 -3.41
C LYS A 276 -3.45 -23.02 -4.85
N VAL A 277 -3.46 -21.70 -5.07
CA VAL A 277 -3.59 -21.10 -6.41
C VAL A 277 -2.38 -21.46 -7.28
N LYS A 278 -1.16 -21.24 -6.76
CA LYS A 278 0.11 -21.56 -7.40
C LYS A 278 0.21 -23.05 -7.72
N GLY A 279 -0.15 -23.94 -6.80
CA GLY A 279 -0.14 -25.39 -7.05
C GLY A 279 -1.03 -25.79 -8.22
N ARG A 280 -2.21 -25.17 -8.37
CA ARG A 280 -3.14 -25.44 -9.49
C ARG A 280 -2.63 -24.92 -10.83
N ILE A 281 -2.03 -23.74 -10.87
CA ILE A 281 -1.61 -23.10 -12.12
C ILE A 281 -0.22 -23.58 -12.54
N CYS A 282 0.72 -23.53 -11.61
CA CYS A 282 2.12 -23.79 -11.88
C CYS A 282 2.42 -25.30 -11.85
N GLY A 283 1.69 -26.07 -11.05
CA GLY A 283 2.05 -27.46 -10.70
C GLY A 283 3.22 -27.54 -9.71
N ALA A 284 3.61 -26.40 -9.13
CA ALA A 284 4.69 -26.32 -8.16
C ALA A 284 4.27 -26.93 -6.82
N ARG A 285 5.21 -27.60 -6.15
CA ARG A 285 5.03 -28.07 -4.77
C ARG A 285 4.99 -26.87 -3.81
N LYS A 286 4.44 -27.10 -2.61
CA LYS A 286 4.46 -26.07 -1.55
C LYS A 286 5.89 -25.63 -1.25
N GLY A 287 6.09 -24.33 -1.05
CA GLY A 287 7.41 -23.76 -0.74
C GLY A 287 8.40 -23.72 -1.92
N LYS A 288 7.94 -23.98 -3.15
CA LYS A 288 8.75 -23.88 -4.37
C LYS A 288 8.19 -22.80 -5.31
N PRO A 289 9.05 -22.05 -6.02
CA PRO A 289 8.59 -21.02 -6.93
C PRO A 289 7.81 -21.59 -8.12
N CYS A 290 6.94 -20.76 -8.72
CA CYS A 290 6.14 -21.10 -9.90
C CYS A 290 6.99 -21.32 -11.17
N GLY A 291 8.15 -20.64 -11.26
CA GLY A 291 9.06 -20.75 -12.39
C GLY A 291 8.47 -20.21 -13.71
N ALA A 292 8.63 -20.96 -14.79
CA ALA A 292 8.27 -20.52 -16.16
C ALA A 292 6.79 -20.13 -16.35
N LYS A 293 5.89 -20.58 -15.45
CA LYS A 293 4.46 -20.25 -15.49
C LYS A 293 4.10 -18.98 -14.72
N MET A 294 5.08 -18.23 -14.21
CA MET A 294 4.84 -17.00 -13.45
C MET A 294 3.93 -16.02 -14.21
N ARG A 295 4.25 -15.74 -15.48
CA ARG A 295 3.43 -14.86 -16.32
C ARG A 295 1.98 -15.34 -16.46
N GLN A 296 1.72 -16.65 -16.40
CA GLN A 296 0.36 -17.17 -16.40
C GLN A 296 -0.35 -16.91 -15.07
N LEU A 297 0.35 -17.07 -13.94
CA LEU A 297 -0.18 -16.80 -12.61
C LEU A 297 -0.56 -15.31 -12.44
N GLU A 298 0.30 -14.40 -12.87
CA GLU A 298 0.13 -12.94 -12.71
C GLU A 298 -0.99 -12.32 -13.56
N ARG A 299 -1.47 -13.03 -14.60
CA ARG A 299 -2.60 -12.56 -15.41
C ARG A 299 -3.87 -12.40 -14.59
N ASP A 300 -4.11 -13.34 -13.68
CA ASP A 300 -5.36 -13.39 -12.93
C ASP A 300 -5.14 -13.28 -11.42
N THR A 301 -3.90 -13.19 -10.94
CA THR A 301 -3.58 -13.25 -9.50
C THR A 301 -2.73 -12.07 -9.09
N PHE A 302 -3.13 -11.39 -8.03
CA PHE A 302 -2.37 -10.30 -7.42
C PHE A 302 -2.74 -10.13 -5.96
N PHE A 303 -1.85 -9.49 -5.21
CA PHE A 303 -2.06 -9.12 -3.82
C PHE A 303 -2.49 -7.66 -3.72
N VAL A 304 -3.21 -7.33 -2.65
CA VAL A 304 -3.49 -5.95 -2.24
C VAL A 304 -2.95 -5.80 -0.83
N ASN A 305 -1.90 -4.99 -0.69
CA ASN A 305 -1.31 -4.67 0.60
C ASN A 305 -1.82 -3.31 1.05
N THR A 306 -2.37 -3.26 2.26
CA THR A 306 -2.95 -2.05 2.84
C THR A 306 -2.29 -1.74 4.17
N TYR A 307 -2.07 -0.46 4.43
CA TYR A 307 -1.42 0.05 5.64
C TYR A 307 -2.31 1.10 6.31
N ALA A 308 -2.52 0.97 7.61
CA ALA A 308 -3.34 1.91 8.38
C ALA A 308 -2.62 3.22 8.69
N ARG A 309 -1.27 3.20 8.69
CA ARG A 309 -0.42 4.33 9.03
C ARG A 309 0.74 4.41 8.04
N PRO A 310 1.03 5.57 7.42
CA PRO A 310 2.10 5.64 6.42
C PRO A 310 3.51 5.40 6.96
N LYS A 311 3.74 5.72 8.24
CA LYS A 311 5.07 5.63 8.89
C LYS A 311 5.27 4.35 9.69
N ASP A 312 4.24 3.54 9.86
CA ASP A 312 4.31 2.29 10.61
C ASP A 312 3.79 1.14 9.74
N ASN A 313 4.74 0.38 9.21
CA ASN A 313 4.51 -0.75 8.32
C ASN A 313 4.69 -2.09 9.05
N THR A 314 4.80 -2.08 10.38
CA THR A 314 4.95 -3.31 11.18
C THR A 314 3.69 -4.14 11.20
N GLN A 315 2.54 -3.57 10.85
CA GLN A 315 1.26 -4.25 10.71
C GLN A 315 0.58 -3.84 9.40
N TRP A 316 0.09 -4.82 8.65
CA TRP A 316 -0.61 -4.58 7.39
C TRP A 316 -1.75 -5.57 7.19
N SER A 317 -2.68 -5.23 6.32
CA SER A 317 -3.69 -6.17 5.84
C SER A 317 -3.40 -6.51 4.39
N GLU A 318 -3.33 -7.81 4.10
CA GLU A 318 -3.06 -8.38 2.80
C GLU A 318 -4.32 -9.07 2.29
N LEU A 319 -4.66 -8.86 1.02
CA LEU A 319 -5.72 -9.57 0.33
C LEU A 319 -5.13 -10.27 -0.89
N LEU A 320 -5.54 -11.51 -1.13
CA LEU A 320 -5.21 -12.23 -2.35
C LEU A 320 -6.42 -12.22 -3.27
N ILE A 321 -6.25 -11.72 -4.50
CA ILE A 321 -7.25 -11.73 -5.54
C ILE A 321 -6.83 -12.73 -6.62
N HIS A 322 -7.75 -13.61 -7.01
CA HIS A 322 -7.55 -14.56 -8.09
C HIS A 322 -8.80 -14.64 -8.98
N LYS A 323 -8.65 -14.43 -10.29
CA LYS A 323 -9.75 -14.39 -11.29
C LYS A 323 -10.87 -13.42 -10.93
N GLY A 324 -10.51 -12.29 -10.32
CA GLY A 324 -11.48 -11.28 -9.88
C GLY A 324 -12.18 -11.62 -8.56
N GLU A 325 -11.86 -12.73 -7.91
CA GLU A 325 -12.42 -13.07 -6.61
C GLU A 325 -11.41 -12.81 -5.49
N VAL A 326 -11.87 -12.33 -4.34
CA VAL A 326 -11.04 -12.23 -3.13
C VAL A 326 -10.97 -13.61 -2.50
N VAL A 327 -9.85 -14.30 -2.65
CA VAL A 327 -9.70 -15.69 -2.20
C VAL A 327 -9.16 -15.83 -0.79
N ALA A 328 -8.60 -14.77 -0.22
CA ALA A 328 -8.19 -14.74 1.19
C ALA A 328 -7.89 -13.30 1.63
N THR A 329 -8.03 -13.07 2.92
CA THR A 329 -7.59 -11.85 3.61
C THR A 329 -6.81 -12.27 4.85
N SER A 330 -5.74 -11.56 5.15
CA SER A 330 -4.93 -11.80 6.35
C SER A 330 -4.42 -10.48 6.91
N ARG A 331 -4.47 -10.34 8.24
CA ARG A 331 -3.71 -9.31 8.94
C ARG A 331 -2.36 -9.89 9.30
N LYS A 332 -1.29 -9.20 8.94
CA LYS A 332 0.10 -9.62 9.17
C LYS A 332 0.81 -8.59 10.03
N SER A 333 1.80 -9.05 10.78
CA SER A 333 2.67 -8.20 11.57
C SER A 333 4.11 -8.70 11.56
N SER A 334 5.07 -7.80 11.46
CA SER A 334 6.49 -8.07 11.65
C SER A 334 6.91 -7.51 13.02
N GLY A 335 7.30 -8.40 13.93
CA GLY A 335 7.77 -8.08 15.28
C GLY A 335 8.68 -9.18 15.80
#